data_AF-A0A921BAD1-F1
#
_entry.id   AF-A0A921BAD1-F1
#
_cell.length_a   1.000
_cell.length_b   1.000
_cell.length_c   1.000
_cell.angle_alpha   90.00
_cell.angle_beta   90.00
_cell.angle_gamma   90.00
#
_symmetry.space_group_name_H-M   'P 1'
#
loop_
_entity.id
_entity.type
_entity.pdbx_description
1 polymer ?
#
loop_
_entity_poly.entity_id
_entity_poly.type
_entity_poly.pdbx_seq_one_letter_code
_entity_poly.pdbx_strand_id
1 'polypeptide(L)'
;MQNNALIINGVAADYEVLSREGSSIIIEEHLPEKTHQARLARGFLNRRGRSYGPSVVPDDQYFVLGDNRDNSADSRTYSFVPREEIMGRSSSVVFSLDSDNSYLPRGERFLSGLN
;
A
#
# COMPACT_ATOMS: atom_id res chain seq x y z
N MET A 1 -3.46 6.11 -10.39
CA MET A 1 -2.01 6.24 -10.17
C MET A 1 -1.36 6.59 -11.50
N GLN A 2 -0.60 7.66 -11.60
CA GLN A 2 0.11 8.03 -12.84
C GLN A 2 1.59 8.18 -12.53
N ASN A 3 2.46 7.48 -13.27
CA ASN A 3 3.92 7.55 -13.10
C ASN A 3 4.39 7.29 -11.64
N ASN A 4 3.78 6.33 -10.96
CA ASN A 4 3.99 6.01 -9.55
C ASN A 4 3.53 7.06 -8.53
N ALA A 5 2.81 8.09 -8.94
CA ALA A 5 2.14 9.00 -8.01
C ALA A 5 0.64 8.65 -7.94
N LEU A 6 0.12 8.55 -6.72
CA LEU A 6 -1.31 8.52 -6.47
C LEU A 6 -1.87 9.93 -6.71
N ILE A 7 -2.95 10.01 -7.48
CA ILE A 7 -3.66 11.26 -7.76
C ILE A 7 -5.10 11.02 -7.33
N ILE A 8 -5.57 11.82 -6.37
CA ILE A 8 -6.90 11.74 -5.77
C ILE A 8 -7.61 13.04 -6.11
N ASN A 9 -8.72 12.97 -6.85
CA ASN A 9 -9.52 14.13 -7.23
C ASN A 9 -8.70 15.27 -7.87
N GLY A 10 -7.69 14.92 -8.68
CA GLY A 10 -6.80 15.86 -9.35
C GLY A 10 -5.60 16.33 -8.52
N VAL A 11 -5.52 15.97 -7.23
CA VAL A 11 -4.41 16.31 -6.34
C VAL A 11 -3.46 15.12 -6.23
N ALA A 12 -2.19 15.32 -6.55
CA ALA A 12 -1.17 14.31 -6.34
C ALA A 12 -0.87 14.18 -4.84
N ALA A 13 -0.76 12.95 -4.34
CA ALA A 13 -0.23 12.69 -3.00
C ALA A 13 1.25 13.10 -2.93
N ASP A 14 1.69 13.53 -1.76
CA ASP A 14 3.09 13.86 -1.50
C ASP A 14 3.85 12.63 -0.99
N TYR A 15 5.16 12.60 -1.27
CA TYR A 15 6.01 11.45 -1.03
C TYR A 15 7.38 11.83 -0.51
N GLU A 16 7.78 11.23 0.60
CA GLU A 16 9.14 11.27 1.09
C GLU A 16 9.82 9.90 0.92
N VAL A 17 11.07 9.88 0.45
CA VAL A 17 11.83 8.62 0.38
C VAL A 17 12.59 8.43 1.68
N LEU A 18 12.14 7.47 2.50
CA LEU A 18 12.75 7.16 3.79
C LEU A 18 14.01 6.30 3.65
N SER A 19 13.98 5.29 2.77
CA SER A 19 15.14 4.42 2.55
C SER A 19 15.21 3.83 1.15
N ARG A 20 16.43 3.45 0.75
CA ARG A 20 16.74 2.78 -0.52
C ARG A 20 17.67 1.62 -0.25
N GLU A 21 17.12 0.42 -0.14
CA GLU A 21 17.86 -0.79 0.20
C GLU A 21 17.69 -1.84 -0.88
N GLY A 22 18.82 -2.30 -1.45
CA GLY A 22 18.85 -3.30 -2.51
C GLY A 22 17.95 -2.92 -3.70
N SER A 23 16.93 -3.76 -3.92
CA SER A 23 15.92 -3.62 -4.98
C SER A 23 14.63 -2.94 -4.52
N SER A 24 14.59 -2.36 -3.32
CA SER A 24 13.39 -1.77 -2.72
C SER A 24 13.62 -0.31 -2.29
N ILE A 25 12.53 0.45 -2.30
CA ILE A 25 12.46 1.83 -1.82
C ILE A 25 11.31 1.86 -0.82
N ILE A 26 11.58 2.36 0.39
CA ILE A 26 10.52 2.67 1.35
C ILE A 26 10.19 4.15 1.20
N ILE A 27 8.92 4.42 0.99
CA ILE A 27 8.37 5.77 0.90
C ILE A 27 7.43 6.01 2.06
N GLU A 28 7.35 7.24 2.51
CA GLU A 28 6.23 7.76 3.26
C GLU A 28 5.29 8.47 2.29
N GLU A 29 4.01 8.11 2.30
CA GLU A 29 2.97 8.70 1.47
C GLU A 29 2.06 9.55 2.36
N HIS A 30 1.94 10.84 2.04
CA HIS A 30 1.08 11.78 2.74
C HIS A 30 -0.25 11.90 2.00
N LEU A 31 -1.28 11.24 2.52
CA LEU A 31 -2.67 11.37 2.06
C LEU A 31 -3.38 12.48 2.86
N PRO A 32 -4.52 13.01 2.37
CA PRO A 32 -5.24 14.11 3.03
C PRO A 32 -5.56 13.86 4.51
N GLU A 33 -5.87 12.62 4.89
CA GLU A 33 -6.28 12.27 6.26
C GLU A 33 -5.26 11.40 7.01
N LYS A 34 -4.22 10.92 6.32
CA LYS A 34 -3.36 9.88 6.88
C LYS A 34 -1.99 9.86 6.21
N THR A 35 -0.98 9.56 7.02
CA THR A 35 0.36 9.23 6.55
C THR A 35 0.62 7.75 6.79
N HIS A 36 1.20 7.06 5.80
CA HIS A 36 1.67 5.68 5.97
C HIS A 36 2.89 5.40 5.11
N GLN A 37 3.58 4.32 5.44
CA GLN A 37 4.70 3.84 4.65
C GLN A 37 4.22 2.87 3.57
N ALA A 38 4.84 2.97 2.39
CA ALA A 38 4.66 2.00 1.32
C ALA A 38 6.02 1.57 0.76
N ARG A 39 6.05 0.37 0.18
CA ARG A 39 7.22 -0.20 -0.47
C ARG A 39 7.04 -0.17 -1.98
N LEU A 40 8.04 0.38 -2.66
CA LEU A 40 8.19 0.34 -4.11
C LEU A 40 9.39 -0.54 -4.47
N ALA A 41 9.32 -1.23 -5.59
CA ALA A 41 10.45 -1.92 -6.19
C ALA A 41 11.27 -0.95 -7.05
N ARG A 42 12.58 -0.93 -6.80
CA ARG A 42 13.58 -0.13 -7.54
C ARG A 42 13.73 -0.59 -8.99
N GLY A 43 13.56 -1.89 -9.23
CA GLY A 43 13.94 -2.55 -10.48
C GLY A 43 12.90 -2.55 -11.61
N PHE A 44 11.61 -2.29 -11.37
CA PHE A 44 10.68 -2.20 -12.50
C PHE A 44 10.85 -0.83 -13.16
N LEU A 45 11.70 -0.78 -14.18
CA LEU A 45 11.97 0.42 -14.97
C LEU A 45 10.81 0.80 -15.92
N ASN A 46 9.75 -0.02 -15.97
CA ASN A 46 8.59 0.24 -16.82
C ASN A 46 7.55 1.12 -16.10
N ARG A 47 7.87 2.41 -15.92
CA ARG A 47 6.96 3.42 -15.33
C ARG A 47 5.59 3.48 -16.03
N ARG A 48 5.53 3.13 -17.32
CA ARG A 48 4.28 3.08 -18.11
C ARG A 48 3.35 1.93 -17.75
N GLY A 49 3.90 0.79 -17.31
CA GLY A 49 3.10 -0.37 -16.89
C GLY A 49 2.54 -0.27 -15.46
N ARG A 50 2.89 0.81 -14.74
CA ARG A 50 2.47 1.07 -13.35
C ARG A 50 1.40 2.16 -13.24
N SER A 51 0.95 2.69 -14.37
CA SER A 51 -0.13 3.67 -14.39
C SER A 51 -1.48 2.95 -14.41
N TYR A 52 -2.43 3.45 -13.63
CA TYR A 52 -3.83 3.03 -13.60
C TYR A 52 -4.71 4.27 -13.61
N GLY A 53 -5.81 4.19 -14.37
CA GLY A 53 -6.79 5.25 -14.48
C GLY A 53 -6.41 6.36 -15.48
N PRO A 54 -7.05 7.55 -15.40
CA PRO A 54 -8.00 7.95 -14.35
C PRO A 54 -9.29 7.10 -14.35
N SER A 55 -9.87 6.92 -13.17
CA SER A 55 -11.14 6.23 -12.98
C SER A 55 -11.90 6.89 -11.84
N VAL A 56 -13.22 6.97 -11.96
CA VAL A 56 -14.11 7.47 -10.91
C VAL A 56 -14.55 6.26 -10.09
N VAL A 57 -14.35 6.31 -8.78
CA VAL A 57 -14.85 5.27 -7.88
C VAL A 57 -16.38 5.38 -7.83
N PRO A 58 -17.13 4.32 -8.18
CA PRO A 58 -18.59 4.35 -8.09
C PRO A 58 -19.07 4.53 -6.65
N ASP A 59 -20.33 4.94 -6.50
CA ASP A 59 -21.01 4.95 -5.20
C ASP A 59 -20.96 3.55 -4.57
N ASP A 60 -20.85 3.52 -3.24
CA ASP A 60 -20.74 2.30 -2.43
C ASP A 60 -19.60 1.34 -2.81
N GLN A 61 -18.53 1.85 -3.44
CA GLN A 61 -17.33 1.09 -3.76
C GLN A 61 -16.05 1.78 -3.28
N TYR A 62 -14.97 0.99 -3.22
CA TYR A 62 -13.67 1.41 -2.73
C TYR A 62 -12.58 1.07 -3.72
N PHE A 63 -11.63 1.98 -3.89
CA PHE A 63 -10.37 1.71 -4.55
C PHE A 63 -9.31 1.42 -3.50
N VAL A 64 -8.74 0.21 -3.50
CA VAL A 64 -7.75 -0.21 -2.50
C VAL A 64 -6.37 -0.38 -3.13
N LEU A 65 -5.34 -0.08 -2.34
CA LEU A 65 -3.93 -0.25 -2.70
C LEU A 65 -3.21 -0.99 -1.58
N GLY A 66 -2.37 -1.96 -1.94
CA GLY A 66 -1.47 -2.59 -0.98
C GLY A 66 -0.23 -1.75 -0.68
N ASP A 67 0.29 -1.85 0.54
CA ASP A 67 1.53 -1.14 0.93
C ASP A 67 2.74 -1.61 0.13
N ASN A 68 2.78 -2.90 -0.25
CA ASN A 68 3.79 -3.43 -1.17
C ASN A 68 3.33 -3.24 -2.63
N ARG A 69 3.47 -2.02 -3.14
CA ARG A 69 2.81 -1.52 -4.36
C ARG A 69 3.13 -2.33 -5.62
N ASP A 70 4.34 -2.84 -5.76
CA ASP A 70 4.73 -3.62 -6.94
C ASP A 70 4.45 -5.12 -6.78
N ASN A 71 4.05 -5.56 -5.59
CA ASN A 71 3.74 -6.96 -5.27
C ASN A 71 2.37 -7.09 -4.62
N SER A 72 1.40 -6.30 -5.09
CA SER A 72 0.02 -6.35 -4.66
C SER A 72 -0.88 -6.41 -5.88
N ALA A 73 -1.75 -7.42 -5.91
CA ALA A 73 -2.79 -7.54 -6.91
C ALA A 73 -4.07 -6.92 -6.32
N ASP A 74 -4.13 -5.60 -6.38
CA ASP A 74 -5.17 -4.77 -5.76
C ASP A 74 -6.12 -4.19 -6.82
N SER A 75 -6.83 -3.09 -6.51
CA SER A 75 -7.82 -2.51 -7.43
C SER A 75 -7.25 -2.07 -8.78
N ARG A 76 -5.93 -1.90 -8.89
CA ARG A 76 -5.26 -1.66 -10.18
C ARG A 76 -5.37 -2.85 -11.14
N THR A 77 -5.54 -4.05 -10.61
CA THR A 77 -5.66 -5.32 -11.36
C THR A 77 -7.10 -5.82 -11.38
N TYR A 78 -7.82 -5.76 -10.25
CA TYR A 78 -9.11 -6.43 -10.08
C TYR A 78 -10.33 -5.50 -9.97
N SER A 79 -10.16 -4.18 -10.16
CA SER A 79 -11.22 -3.17 -10.02
C SER A 79 -11.60 -2.86 -8.56
N PHE A 80 -12.67 -2.09 -8.39
CA PHE A 80 -13.15 -1.58 -7.11
C PHE A 80 -13.78 -2.70 -6.24
N VAL A 81 -13.77 -2.49 -4.93
CA VAL A 81 -14.34 -3.40 -3.92
C VAL A 81 -15.68 -2.84 -3.44
N PRO A 82 -16.80 -3.57 -3.54
CA PRO A 82 -18.08 -3.18 -2.97
C PRO A 82 -18.02 -2.98 -1.45
N ARG A 83 -18.77 -2.00 -0.93
CA ARG A 83 -18.86 -1.71 0.51
C ARG A 83 -19.25 -2.94 1.32
N GLU A 84 -20.17 -3.75 0.80
CA GLU A 84 -20.72 -4.94 1.46
C GLU A 84 -19.69 -6.07 1.63
N GLU A 85 -18.61 -6.09 0.84
CA GLU A 85 -17.53 -7.07 0.98
C GLU A 85 -16.51 -6.68 2.07
N ILE A 86 -16.59 -5.45 2.59
CA ILE A 86 -15.68 -4.96 3.63
C ILE A 86 -16.19 -5.39 5.02
N MET A 87 -15.57 -6.42 5.58
CA MET A 87 -15.93 -6.94 6.91
C MET A 87 -15.52 -6.03 8.08
N GLY A 88 -14.42 -5.28 7.96
CA GLY A 88 -13.92 -4.46 9.07
C GLY A 88 -12.56 -3.82 8.80
N ARG A 89 -12.02 -3.16 9.83
CA ARG A 89 -10.70 -2.52 9.81
C ARG A 89 -9.78 -3.19 10.82
N SER A 90 -8.63 -3.66 10.36
CA SER A 90 -7.57 -4.19 11.22
C SER A 90 -6.93 -3.07 12.04
N SER A 91 -6.67 -3.31 13.33
CA SER A 91 -6.12 -2.32 14.27
C SER A 91 -4.80 -2.72 14.91
N SER A 92 -4.52 -4.01 15.06
CA SER A 92 -3.34 -4.50 15.78
C SER A 92 -2.87 -5.86 15.28
N VAL A 93 -1.59 -6.15 15.50
CA VAL A 93 -0.99 -7.47 15.21
C VAL A 93 -1.13 -8.38 16.42
N VAL A 94 -1.84 -9.50 16.27
CA VAL A 94 -2.05 -10.48 17.37
C VAL A 94 -0.98 -11.57 17.37
N PHE A 95 -0.37 -11.86 16.21
CA PHE A 95 0.62 -12.92 16.09
C PHE A 95 1.58 -12.64 14.92
N SER A 96 2.88 -12.91 15.11
CA SER A 96 3.90 -12.73 14.07
C SER A 96 5.10 -13.66 14.32
N LEU A 97 5.55 -14.35 13.27
CA LEU A 97 6.69 -15.26 13.29
C LEU A 97 7.75 -14.80 12.30
N ASP A 98 9.02 -15.07 12.61
CA ASP A 98 10.14 -14.73 11.76
C ASP A 98 10.60 -15.88 10.87
N SER A 99 10.21 -15.85 9.58
CA SER A 99 10.60 -16.88 8.62
C SER A 99 12.11 -17.00 8.43
N ASP A 100 12.85 -15.91 8.63
CA ASP A 100 14.30 -15.88 8.43
C ASP A 100 15.06 -16.31 9.69
N ASN A 101 14.35 -16.48 10.81
CA ASN A 101 14.89 -16.86 12.11
C ASN A 101 14.10 -18.03 12.73
N SER A 102 14.02 -19.15 12.02
CA SER A 102 13.41 -20.41 12.48
C SER A 102 11.98 -20.28 13.02
N TYR A 103 11.20 -19.32 12.50
CA TYR A 103 9.84 -19.02 12.96
C TYR A 103 9.76 -18.64 14.44
N LEU A 104 10.82 -18.06 15.01
CA LEU A 104 10.74 -17.49 16.35
C LEU A 104 9.72 -16.35 16.40
N PRO A 105 8.94 -16.19 17.49
CA PRO A 105 7.96 -15.12 17.60
C PRO A 105 8.60 -13.73 17.60
N ARG A 106 7.99 -12.80 16.86
CA ARG A 106 8.33 -11.37 16.84
C ARG A 106 7.52 -10.63 17.91
N GLY A 107 7.95 -10.77 19.17
CA GLY A 107 7.22 -10.30 20.35
C GLY A 107 6.97 -8.79 20.38
N GLU A 108 7.88 -7.99 19.81
CA GLU A 108 7.77 -6.54 19.66
C GLU A 108 6.61 -6.08 18.78
N ARG A 109 6.04 -6.99 17.99
CA ARG A 109 4.87 -6.73 17.15
C ARG A 109 3.56 -7.10 17.85
N PHE A 110 3.59 -7.78 19.00
CA PHE A 110 2.36 -8.15 19.69
C PHE A 110 1.60 -6.91 20.18
N LEU A 111 0.34 -6.79 19.77
CA LEU A 111 -0.54 -5.63 19.98
C LEU A 111 0.01 -4.30 19.46
N SER A 112 1.04 -4.33 18.61
CA SER A 112 1.49 -3.12 17.93
C SER A 112 0.36 -2.59 17.05
N GLY A 113 0.08 -1.29 17.15
CA GLY A 113 -0.93 -0.62 16.33
C GLY A 113 -0.58 -0.67 14.85
N LEU A 114 -1.60 -0.78 14.01
CA LEU A 114 -1.48 -0.58 12.57
C LEU A 114 -1.76 0.89 12.27
N ASN A 115 -0.72 1.63 11.88
CA ASN A 115 -0.84 3.04 11.53
C ASN A 115 -1.59 3.20 10.23
#